data_AF-A0A957H9H6-F1
#
_entry.id   AF-A0A957H9H6-F1
#
_cell.length_a   1.000
_cell.length_b   1.000
_cell.length_c   1.000
_cell.angle_alpha   90.00
_cell.angle_beta   90.00
_cell.angle_gamma   90.00
#
_symmetry.space_group_name_H-M   'P 1'
#
loop_
_entity.id
_entity.type
_entity.pdbx_description
1 polymer ?
#
loop_
_entity_poly.entity_id
_entity_poly.type
_entity_poly.pdbx_seq_one_letter_code
_entity_poly.pdbx_strand_id
1 'polypeptide(L)'
;KGLLPDEIEVNSIDGFQGREKEVILLSLVRANQEGQIGFLAETRRLNVALTRARRRLIVIGDSATITAEPFYGRLIDYCETVGAYRSVWEMMDY
;
A
#
# COMPACT_ATOMS: atom_id res chain seq x y z
N LYS A 1 17.50 13.69 9.27
CA LYS A 1 17.08 13.23 10.61
C LYS A 1 15.90 14.09 10.98
N GLY A 2 14.69 13.64 10.68
CA GLY A 2 13.69 14.58 10.18
C GLY A 2 12.31 14.02 9.99
N LEU A 3 11.39 14.99 10.00
CA LEU A 3 9.96 14.96 9.68
C LEU A 3 9.05 14.06 10.53
N LEU A 4 9.54 12.95 11.09
CA LEU A 4 8.71 12.01 11.86
C LEU A 4 9.23 11.82 13.29
N PRO A 5 8.32 11.55 14.26
CA PRO A 5 8.69 11.14 15.62
C PRO A 5 9.55 9.86 15.63
N ASP A 6 10.41 9.73 16.64
CA ASP A 6 11.36 8.61 16.76
C ASP A 6 10.66 7.25 16.96
N GLU A 7 9.40 7.24 17.41
CA GLU A 7 8.60 6.02 17.54
C GLU A 7 8.08 5.48 16.20
N ILE A 8 8.15 6.29 15.13
CA ILE A 8 7.73 5.90 13.79
C ILE A 8 8.89 5.26 13.04
N GLU A 9 8.76 3.96 12.80
CA GLU A 9 9.72 3.21 11.99
C GLU A 9 9.34 3.30 10.51
N VAL A 10 10.29 3.76 9.68
CA VAL A 10 10.15 3.81 8.21
C VAL A 10 11.18 2.89 7.59
N ASN A 11 10.74 1.97 6.74
CA ASN A 11 11.62 1.04 6.03
C ASN A 11 11.00 0.58 4.70
N SER A 12 11.80 -0.09 3.87
CA SER A 12 11.29 -0.83 2.71
C SER A 12 10.66 -2.14 3.14
N ILE A 13 9.89 -2.76 2.25
CA ILE A 13 9.28 -4.09 2.49
C ILE A 13 10.34 -5.12 2.87
N ASP A 14 11.44 -5.16 2.11
CA ASP A 14 12.54 -6.12 2.32
C ASP A 14 13.22 -5.88 3.69
N GLY A 15 13.39 -4.61 4.08
CA GLY A 15 13.93 -4.24 5.38
C GLY A 15 13.01 -4.58 6.55
N PHE A 16 11.71 -4.82 6.32
CA PHE A 16 10.70 -5.07 7.35
C PHE A 16 10.35 -6.56 7.56
N GLN A 17 11.06 -7.48 6.90
CA GLN A 17 10.75 -8.91 6.97
C GLN A 17 10.89 -9.45 8.41
N GLY A 18 9.90 -10.26 8.83
CA GLY A 18 9.87 -10.88 10.16
C GLY A 18 9.46 -9.96 11.31
N ARG A 19 9.06 -8.72 11.02
CA ARG A 19 8.61 -7.74 12.02
C ARG A 19 7.14 -7.38 11.79
N GLU A 20 6.38 -7.26 12.87
CA GLU A 20 4.97 -6.87 12.85
C GLU A 20 4.77 -5.58 13.64
N LYS A 21 3.74 -4.81 13.29
CA LYS A 21 3.33 -3.59 14.03
C LYS A 21 1.82 -3.56 14.20
N GLU A 22 1.34 -2.86 15.22
CA GLU A 22 -0.09 -2.67 15.45
C GLU A 22 -0.77 -1.99 14.24
N VAL A 23 -0.12 -0.98 13.68
CA VAL A 23 -0.58 -0.25 12.48
C VAL A 23 0.56 -0.14 11.48
N ILE A 24 0.25 -0.34 10.20
CA ILE A 24 1.19 -0.13 9.08
C ILE A 24 0.58 0.80 8.04
N LEU A 25 1.37 1.79 7.62
CA LEU A 25 1.13 2.57 6.42
C LEU A 25 2.05 2.04 5.32
N LEU A 26 1.46 1.54 4.24
CA LEU A 26 2.16 1.01 3.08
C LEU A 26 1.96 1.97 1.90
N SER A 27 3.06 2.57 1.43
CA SER A 27 3.07 3.33 0.18
C SER A 27 3.50 2.42 -0.98
N LEU A 28 2.68 2.37 -2.03
CA LEU A 28 3.00 1.63 -3.26
C LEU A 28 3.90 2.44 -4.21
N VAL A 29 4.03 3.76 -4.00
CA VAL A 29 4.95 4.69 -4.68
C VAL A 29 4.69 4.91 -6.18
N ARG A 30 4.30 3.88 -6.95
CA ARG A 30 4.15 3.96 -8.40
C ARG A 30 2.89 4.70 -8.81
N ALA A 31 3.08 5.73 -9.63
CA ALA A 31 2.04 6.50 -10.30
C ALA A 31 2.58 6.99 -11.66
N ASN A 32 2.08 6.48 -12.77
CA ASN A 32 2.44 6.85 -14.15
C ASN A 32 1.38 6.39 -15.15
N GLN A 33 1.31 7.05 -16.32
CA GLN A 33 0.27 6.79 -17.32
C GLN A 33 0.50 5.46 -18.08
N GLU A 34 1.73 4.96 -18.07
CA GLU A 34 2.16 3.76 -18.77
C GLU A 34 1.80 2.47 -18.02
N GLY A 35 1.25 2.56 -16.80
CA GLY A 35 0.94 1.38 -15.98
C GLY A 35 2.19 0.61 -15.53
N GLN A 36 3.35 1.27 -15.50
CA GLN A 36 4.61 0.64 -15.13
C GLN A 36 4.73 0.51 -13.61
N ILE A 37 4.61 -0.72 -13.12
CA ILE A 37 4.63 -1.02 -11.69
C ILE A 37 6.03 -1.39 -11.17
N GLY A 38 6.97 -1.77 -12.05
CA GLY A 38 8.33 -2.13 -11.68
C GLY A 38 8.39 -3.22 -10.59
N PHE A 39 9.05 -2.94 -9.47
CA PHE A 39 9.25 -3.91 -8.37
C PHE A 39 7.94 -4.43 -7.75
N LEU A 40 6.82 -3.71 -7.91
CA LEU A 40 5.50 -4.13 -7.44
C LEU A 40 4.96 -5.36 -8.18
N ALA A 41 5.53 -5.71 -9.35
CA ALA A 41 5.18 -6.94 -10.05
C ALA A 41 5.54 -8.20 -9.24
N GLU A 42 6.47 -8.10 -8.29
CA GLU A 42 6.81 -9.21 -7.40
C GLU A 42 5.81 -9.29 -6.23
N THR A 43 4.68 -9.93 -6.49
CA THR A 43 3.54 -10.03 -5.56
C THR A 43 3.87 -10.74 -4.24
N ARG A 44 4.91 -11.59 -4.17
CA ARG A 44 5.32 -12.23 -2.90
C ARG A 44 5.79 -11.19 -1.88
N ARG A 45 6.47 -10.14 -2.32
CA ARG A 45 6.90 -9.03 -1.44
C ARG A 45 5.69 -8.30 -0.89
N LEU A 46 4.67 -8.09 -1.70
CA LEU A 46 3.44 -7.46 -1.24
C LEU A 46 2.69 -8.32 -0.22
N ASN A 47 2.59 -9.63 -0.42
CA ASN A 47 1.98 -10.53 0.57
C ASN A 47 2.66 -10.42 1.95
N VAL A 48 3.99 -10.26 1.97
CA VAL A 48 4.72 -9.98 3.22
C VAL A 48 4.22 -8.69 3.84
N ALA A 49 4.20 -7.58 3.08
CA ALA A 49 3.78 -6.27 3.58
C ALA A 49 2.32 -6.26 4.08
N LEU A 50 1.39 -6.87 3.35
CA LEU A 50 -0.03 -6.95 3.69
C LEU A 50 -0.28 -7.72 5.00
N THR A 51 0.59 -8.66 5.34
CA THR A 51 0.46 -9.53 6.53
C THR A 51 1.23 -9.03 7.75
N ARG A 52 1.95 -7.90 7.67
CA ARG A 52 2.72 -7.37 8.81
C ARG A 52 1.89 -6.56 9.82
N ALA A 53 0.67 -6.15 9.45
CA ALA A 53 -0.18 -5.32 10.31
C ALA A 53 -1.05 -6.18 11.24
N ARG A 54 -1.06 -5.89 12.54
CA ARG A 54 -1.82 -6.66 13.53
C ARG A 54 -3.26 -6.17 13.72
N ARG A 55 -3.47 -4.85 13.67
CA ARG A 55 -4.81 -4.24 13.85
C ARG A 55 -5.29 -3.45 12.65
N ARG A 56 -4.40 -2.69 12.00
CA ARG A 56 -4.79 -1.84 10.88
C ARG A 56 -3.70 -1.73 9.82
N LEU A 57 -4.10 -1.97 8.58
CA LEU A 57 -3.27 -1.71 7.40
C LEU A 57 -3.91 -0.57 6.61
N ILE A 58 -3.10 0.42 6.24
CA ILE A 58 -3.50 1.50 5.34
C ILE A 58 -2.56 1.43 4.14
N VAL A 59 -3.13 1.22 2.96
CA VAL A 59 -2.38 1.15 1.70
C VAL A 59 -2.68 2.41 0.89
N ILE A 60 -1.64 3.10 0.45
CA ILE A 60 -1.72 4.31 -0.36
C ILE A 60 -1.03 4.04 -1.70
N GLY A 61 -1.74 4.24 -2.79
CA GLY A 61 -1.20 4.04 -4.14
C GLY A 61 -2.10 4.65 -5.19
N ASP A 62 -1.57 4.77 -6.41
CA ASP A 62 -2.33 5.19 -7.57
C ASP A 62 -3.02 3.97 -8.19
N SER A 63 -4.34 3.88 -8.03
CA SER A 63 -5.13 2.74 -8.50
C SER A 63 -4.98 2.55 -10.00
N ALA A 64 -5.02 3.62 -10.79
CA ALA A 64 -4.88 3.57 -12.25
C ALA A 64 -3.57 2.90 -12.72
N THR A 65 -2.46 3.20 -12.04
CA THR A 65 -1.15 2.58 -12.36
C THR A 65 -1.08 1.12 -11.94
N ILE A 66 -1.46 0.80 -10.70
CA ILE A 66 -1.19 -0.53 -10.13
C ILE A 66 -2.13 -1.60 -10.68
N THR A 67 -3.34 -1.24 -11.14
CA THR A 67 -4.30 -2.18 -11.73
C THR A 67 -3.85 -2.75 -13.07
N ALA A 68 -2.74 -2.25 -13.65
CA ALA A 68 -2.08 -2.90 -14.77
C ALA A 68 -1.65 -4.35 -14.45
N GLU A 69 -1.45 -4.69 -13.18
CA GLU A 69 -1.22 -6.06 -12.71
C GLU A 69 -2.50 -6.64 -12.07
N PRO A 70 -3.02 -7.78 -12.57
CA PRO A 70 -4.29 -8.38 -12.11
C PRO A 70 -4.39 -8.65 -10.61
N PHE A 71 -3.25 -8.88 -9.94
CA PHE A 71 -3.25 -9.02 -8.48
C PHE A 71 -3.83 -7.79 -7.76
N TYR A 72 -3.41 -6.59 -8.16
CA TYR A 72 -3.86 -5.35 -7.52
C TYR A 72 -5.30 -4.99 -7.88
N GLY A 73 -5.73 -5.32 -9.09
CA GLY A 73 -7.15 -5.23 -9.47
C GLY A 73 -8.03 -6.01 -8.50
N ARG A 74 -7.73 -7.29 -8.29
CA ARG A 74 -8.47 -8.13 -7.33
C ARG A 74 -8.40 -7.62 -5.89
N LEU A 75 -7.27 -7.03 -5.49
CA LEU A 75 -7.13 -6.43 -4.16
C LEU A 75 -8.04 -5.22 -4.00
N ILE A 76 -8.10 -4.34 -5.00
CA ILE A 76 -8.98 -3.17 -5.01
C ILE A 76 -10.45 -3.62 -5.02
N ASP A 77 -10.83 -4.55 -5.89
CA ASP A 77 -12.18 -5.11 -5.95
C ASP A 77 -12.62 -5.62 -4.56
N TYR A 78 -11.74 -6.39 -3.90
CA TYR A 78 -11.98 -6.85 -2.54
C TYR A 78 -12.16 -5.69 -1.56
N CYS A 79 -11.27 -4.70 -1.59
CA CYS A 79 -11.37 -3.50 -0.74
C CYS A 79 -12.69 -2.74 -0.96
N GLU A 80 -13.20 -2.67 -2.18
CA GLU A 80 -14.53 -2.10 -2.47
C GLU A 80 -15.64 -2.95 -1.84
N THR A 81 -15.60 -4.28 -1.96
CA THR A 81 -16.64 -5.16 -1.39
C THR A 81 -16.78 -5.03 0.13
N VAL A 82 -15.70 -4.70 0.83
CA VAL A 82 -15.70 -4.50 2.29
C VAL A 82 -15.80 -3.02 2.70
N GLY A 83 -16.02 -2.11 1.74
CA GLY A 83 -16.16 -0.68 1.99
C GLY A 83 -14.87 0.00 2.48
N ALA A 84 -13.70 -0.58 2.21
CA ALA A 84 -12.39 -0.10 2.63
C ALA A 84 -11.65 0.75 1.57
N TYR A 85 -12.09 0.74 0.31
CA TYR A 85 -11.56 1.63 -0.72
C TYR A 85 -12.06 3.07 -0.51
N ARG A 86 -11.15 4.04 -0.67
CA ARG A 86 -11.42 5.49 -0.66
C ARG A 86 -10.51 6.15 -1.70
N SER A 87 -11.08 7.00 -2.54
CA SER A 87 -10.30 7.84 -3.45
C SER A 87 -9.92 9.16 -2.78
N VAL A 88 -8.80 9.76 -3.20
CA VAL A 88 -8.39 11.08 -2.71
C VAL A 88 -9.41 12.15 -3.10
N TRP A 89 -10.11 11.98 -4.22
CA TRP A 89 -11.13 12.90 -4.72
C TRP A 89 -12.29 13.07 -3.74
N GLU A 90 -12.69 12.00 -3.03
CA GLU A 90 -13.70 12.07 -1.96
C GLU A 90 -13.28 12.93 -0.76
N MET A 91 -11.99 13.23 -0.64
CA MET A 91 -11.42 14.02 0.47
C MET A 91 -11.14 15.47 0.08
N MET A 92 -11.17 15.82 -1.21
CA MET A 92 -10.85 17.17 -1.69
C MET A 92 -12.04 18.14 -1.61
N ASP A 93 -13.23 17.66 -1.25
CA ASP A 93 -14.44 18.47 -1.07
C ASP A 93 -14.53 19.13 0.33
N TYR A 94 -13.41 19.26 1.05
CA TYR A 94 -13.29 19.87 2.39
C TYR A 94 -12.28 21.02 2.45
#